data_AF-A0AAD7Z5H9-F1
#
_entry.id   AF-A0AAD7Z5H9-F1
#
_cell.length_a   1.000
_cell.length_b   1.000
_cell.length_c   1.000
_cell.angle_alpha   90.00
_cell.angle_beta   90.00
_cell.angle_gamma   90.00
#
_symmetry.space_group_name_H-M   'P 1'
#
loop_
_entity.id
_entity.type
_entity.pdbx_description
1 polymer ?
#
loop_
_entity_poly.entity_id
_entity_poly.type
_entity_poly.pdbx_seq_one_letter_code
_entity_poly.pdbx_strand_id
1 'polypeptide(L)'
;MWEVQLVSSHTYVVDKPGTMGVRVGMSRLVANMLESLLYLWKLRTSPEHCLLHLESKLRELFLRSQALAELLLTTEFCDMELLTTSLDLDANDVPLLLAIAATTRLRWQRDTASASGNIPHEVLLLRNE
;
A
#
# COMPACT_ATOMS: atom_id res chain seq x y z
N MET A 1 -18.14 -8.59 9.22
CA MET A 1 -17.79 -7.58 8.20
C MET A 1 -16.84 -6.60 8.85
N TRP A 2 -15.61 -6.49 8.36
CA TRP A 2 -14.62 -5.57 8.89
C TRP A 2 -15.00 -4.12 8.54
N GLU A 3 -14.80 -3.19 9.47
CA GLU A 3 -15.03 -1.75 9.25
C GLU A 3 -13.69 -1.01 9.25
N VAL A 4 -13.54 -0.04 8.34
CA VAL A 4 -12.40 0.87 8.29
C VAL A 4 -12.88 2.30 8.47
N GLN A 5 -12.17 3.03 9.31
CA GLN A 5 -12.39 4.46 9.53
C GLN A 5 -11.11 5.23 9.21
N LEU A 6 -11.24 6.29 8.42
CA LEU A 6 -10.18 7.24 8.15
C LEU A 6 -10.12 8.24 9.30
N VAL A 7 -8.99 8.24 9.99
CA VAL A 7 -8.66 9.22 11.04
C VAL A 7 -7.54 10.09 10.50
N SER A 8 -7.71 11.41 10.54
CA SER A 8 -6.70 12.37 10.10
C SER A 8 -6.64 13.56 11.04
N SER A 9 -5.44 14.11 11.25
CA SER A 9 -5.20 15.29 12.08
C SER A 9 -5.91 16.56 11.59
N HIS A 10 -6.40 16.55 10.35
CA HIS A 10 -7.05 17.69 9.70
C HIS A 10 -8.55 17.49 9.46
N THR A 11 -9.13 16.35 9.85
CA THR A 11 -10.57 16.07 9.68
C THR A 11 -11.21 15.63 10.99
N TYR A 12 -12.12 16.45 11.51
CA TYR A 12 -12.88 16.21 12.74
C TYR A 12 -14.31 15.71 12.44
N VAL A 13 -14.49 14.94 11.37
CA VAL A 13 -15.83 14.47 11.00
C VAL A 13 -16.18 13.27 11.87
N VAL A 14 -16.91 13.55 12.94
CA VAL A 14 -17.59 12.56 13.78
C VAL A 14 -19.02 12.44 13.24
N ASP A 15 -19.21 11.57 12.25
CA ASP A 15 -20.53 11.36 11.62
C ASP A 15 -21.58 10.85 12.64
N LYS A 16 -21.14 10.20 13.74
CA LYS A 16 -22.00 9.74 14.84
C LYS A 16 -21.26 9.79 16.18
N PRO A 17 -21.94 10.07 17.31
CA PRO A 17 -21.33 9.92 18.63
C PRO A 17 -20.84 8.48 18.82
N GLY A 18 -19.52 8.31 18.98
CA GLY A 18 -18.83 7.02 19.11
C GLY A 18 -17.94 6.59 17.92
N THR A 19 -17.94 7.32 16.80
CA THR A 19 -17.01 7.07 15.68
C THR A 19 -15.79 7.98 15.77
N MET A 20 -14.59 7.43 15.58
CA MET A 20 -13.33 8.20 15.67
C MET A 20 -12.92 8.84 14.34
N GLY A 21 -13.63 8.55 13.25
CA GLY A 21 -13.33 9.08 11.93
C GLY A 21 -14.37 8.73 10.86
N VAL A 22 -14.04 9.06 9.61
CA VAL A 22 -14.93 8.89 8.45
C VAL A 22 -14.92 7.43 8.00
N ARG A 23 -16.08 6.82 7.83
CA ARG A 23 -16.16 5.45 7.31
C ARG A 23 -15.72 5.42 5.85
N VAL A 24 -14.81 4.51 5.51
CA VAL A 24 -14.29 4.33 4.14
C VAL A 24 -14.49 2.89 3.67
N GLY A 25 -14.42 2.69 2.36
CA GLY A 25 -14.45 1.36 1.76
C GLY A 25 -13.27 0.52 2.23
N MET A 26 -13.52 -0.76 2.51
CA MET A 26 -12.49 -1.71 2.92
C MET A 26 -11.73 -2.21 1.68
N SER A 27 -10.39 -2.16 1.74
CA SER A 27 -9.53 -2.82 0.76
C SER A 27 -9.78 -4.33 0.79
N ARG A 28 -10.10 -4.92 -0.37
CA ARG A 28 -10.28 -6.37 -0.49
C ARG A 28 -8.99 -7.11 -0.18
N LEU A 29 -7.83 -6.52 -0.49
CA LEU A 29 -6.52 -7.11 -0.19
C LEU A 29 -6.30 -7.27 1.32
N VAL A 30 -6.60 -6.22 2.09
CA VAL A 30 -6.49 -6.26 3.55
C VAL A 30 -7.52 -7.19 4.15
N ALA A 31 -8.78 -7.12 3.70
CA ALA A 31 -9.84 -8.01 4.19
C ALA A 31 -9.49 -9.49 3.97
N ASN A 32 -9.05 -9.86 2.76
CA ASN A 32 -8.68 -11.24 2.44
C ASN A 32 -7.45 -11.70 3.23
N MET A 33 -6.47 -10.82 3.46
CA MET A 33 -5.32 -11.10 4.30
C MET A 33 -5.74 -11.40 5.76
N LEU A 34 -6.61 -10.57 6.35
CA LEU A 34 -7.09 -10.76 7.72
C LEU A 34 -7.97 -12.01 7.87
N GLU A 35 -8.86 -12.28 6.90
CA GLU A 35 -9.70 -13.48 6.91
C GLU A 35 -8.85 -14.75 6.78
N SER A 36 -7.88 -14.77 5.86
CA SER A 36 -6.99 -15.93 5.70
C SER A 36 -6.10 -16.14 6.94
N LEU A 37 -5.61 -15.08 7.57
CA LEU A 37 -4.87 -15.17 8.83
C LEU A 37 -5.73 -15.70 9.98
N LEU A 38 -6.97 -15.19 10.12
CA LEU A 38 -7.91 -15.67 11.12
C LEU A 38 -8.27 -17.14 10.91
N TYR A 39 -8.42 -17.55 9.66
CA TYR A 39 -8.65 -18.95 9.30
C TYR A 39 -7.49 -19.85 9.76
N LEU A 40 -6.25 -19.50 9.43
CA LEU A 40 -5.06 -20.23 9.88
C LEU A 40 -4.99 -20.30 11.41
N TRP A 41 -5.20 -19.17 12.09
CA TRP A 41 -5.22 -19.14 13.55
C TRP A 41 -6.24 -20.11 14.15
N LYS A 42 -7.46 -20.16 13.58
CA LYS A 42 -8.52 -21.08 14.02
C LYS A 42 -8.17 -22.56 13.79
N LEU A 43 -7.34 -22.87 12.79
CA LEU A 43 -6.82 -24.22 12.54
C LEU A 43 -5.70 -24.63 13.54
N ARG A 44 -5.39 -23.80 14.55
CA ARG A 44 -4.31 -24.02 15.52
C ARG A 44 -2.94 -24.25 14.86
N THR A 45 -2.70 -23.60 13.71
CA THR A 45 -1.37 -23.59 13.08
C THR A 45 -0.36 -22.92 14.02
N SER A 46 0.93 -23.25 13.91
CA SER A 46 1.93 -22.62 14.77
C SER A 46 1.98 -21.10 14.53
N PRO A 47 2.33 -20.29 15.55
CA PRO A 47 2.47 -18.84 15.39
C PRO A 47 3.46 -18.45 14.29
N GLU A 48 4.52 -19.24 14.11
CA GLU A 48 5.52 -19.04 13.05
C GLU A 48 4.90 -19.12 11.65
N HIS A 49 4.04 -20.12 11.40
CA HIS A 49 3.35 -20.24 10.11
C HIS A 49 2.38 -19.07 9.86
N CYS A 50 1.72 -18.58 10.91
CA CYS A 50 0.84 -17.41 10.80
C CYS A 50 1.63 -16.15 10.43
N LEU A 51 2.82 -15.96 11.04
CA LEU A 51 3.71 -14.84 10.71
C LEU A 51 4.25 -14.96 9.28
N LEU A 52 4.67 -16.15 8.86
CA LEU A 52 5.16 -16.38 7.50
C LEU A 52 4.08 -16.08 6.44
N HIS A 53 2.83 -16.51 6.70
CA HIS A 53 1.69 -16.20 5.85
C HIS A 53 1.43 -14.69 5.78
N LEU A 54 1.41 -14.01 6.93
CA LEU A 54 1.22 -12.57 6.99
C LEU A 54 2.32 -11.82 6.24
N GLU A 55 3.58 -12.23 6.41
CA GLU A 55 4.72 -11.63 5.73
C GLU A 55 4.62 -11.80 4.21
N SER A 56 4.22 -12.98 3.73
CA SER A 56 3.94 -13.24 2.32
C SER A 56 2.86 -12.29 1.77
N LYS A 57 1.76 -12.10 2.51
CA LYS A 57 0.68 -11.21 2.09
C LYS A 57 1.07 -9.72 2.10
N LEU A 58 1.90 -9.30 3.05
CA LEU A 58 2.46 -7.94 3.05
C LEU A 58 3.42 -7.71 1.87
N ARG A 59 4.22 -8.71 1.49
CA ARG A 59 5.06 -8.64 0.27
C ARG A 59 4.21 -8.53 -1.00
N GLU A 60 3.12 -9.29 -1.10
CA GLU A 60 2.18 -9.20 -2.23
C GLU A 60 1.61 -7.77 -2.38
N LEU A 61 1.18 -7.16 -1.27
CA LEU A 61 0.73 -5.76 -1.24
C LEU A 61 1.82 -4.78 -1.71
N PHE A 62 3.05 -4.98 -1.25
CA PHE A 62 4.18 -4.15 -1.65
C PHE A 62 4.46 -4.24 -3.15
N LEU A 63 4.53 -5.46 -3.71
CA LEU A 63 4.79 -5.66 -5.14
C LEU A 63 3.69 -5.03 -6.00
N ARG A 64 2.42 -5.18 -5.59
CA ARG A 64 1.31 -4.51 -6.29
C ARG A 64 1.41 -2.99 -6.23
N SER A 65 1.87 -2.43 -5.11
CA SER A 65 2.09 -0.98 -5.01
C SER A 65 3.20 -0.48 -5.95
N GLN A 66 4.23 -1.30 -6.19
CA GLN A 66 5.29 -0.97 -7.15
C GLN A 66 4.77 -1.02 -8.58
N ALA A 67 4.02 -2.06 -8.95
CA ALA A 67 3.40 -2.18 -10.27
C ALA A 67 2.43 -1.01 -10.54
N LEU A 68 1.65 -0.60 -9.53
CA LEU A 68 0.79 0.58 -9.62
C LEU A 68 1.59 1.87 -9.86
N ALA A 69 2.69 2.06 -9.13
CA ALA A 69 3.54 3.23 -9.32
C ALA A 69 4.18 3.25 -10.72
N GLU A 70 4.61 2.10 -11.21
CA GLU A 70 5.23 1.96 -12.53
C GLU A 70 4.22 2.23 -13.66
N LEU A 71 2.99 1.72 -13.54
CA LEU A 71 1.89 2.03 -14.46
C LEU A 71 1.58 3.54 -14.50
N LEU A 72 1.53 4.18 -13.33
CA LEU A 72 1.29 5.62 -13.23
C LEU A 72 2.43 6.48 -13.79
N LEU A 73 3.68 5.99 -13.74
CA LEU A 73 4.83 6.69 -14.31
C LEU A 73 4.95 6.54 -15.82
N THR A 74 4.40 5.46 -16.38
CA THR A 74 4.49 5.12 -17.80
C THR A 74 3.28 5.59 -18.61
N THR A 75 2.18 5.95 -17.94
CA THR A 75 0.93 6.36 -18.59
C THR A 75 0.69 7.87 -18.44
N GLU A 76 0.51 8.58 -19.55
CA GLU A 76 0.27 10.05 -19.53
C GLU A 76 -1.10 10.44 -18.94
N PHE A 77 -2.12 9.60 -19.14
CA PHE A 77 -3.46 9.79 -18.61
C PHE A 77 -3.97 8.49 -18.01
N CYS A 78 -4.32 8.51 -16.73
CA CYS A 78 -4.76 7.32 -16.02
C CYS A 78 -6.06 7.60 -15.28
N ASP A 79 -7.13 6.91 -15.67
CA ASP A 79 -8.39 6.92 -14.94
C ASP A 79 -8.49 5.69 -14.02
N MET A 80 -9.47 5.73 -13.11
CA MET A 80 -9.65 4.65 -12.12
C MET A 80 -10.01 3.31 -12.77
N GLU A 81 -10.68 3.32 -13.93
CA GLU A 81 -11.08 2.10 -14.64
C GLU A 81 -9.87 1.41 -15.26
N LEU A 82 -9.02 2.15 -15.98
CA LEU A 82 -7.77 1.65 -16.53
C LEU A 82 -6.85 1.11 -15.43
N LEU A 83 -6.73 1.83 -14.31
CA LEU A 83 -5.92 1.39 -13.17
C LEU A 83 -6.39 0.07 -12.57
N THR A 84 -7.69 -0.03 -12.31
CA THR A 84 -8.26 -1.20 -11.64
C THR A 84 -8.29 -2.42 -12.54
N THR A 85 -8.55 -2.24 -13.84
CA THR A 85 -8.55 -3.35 -14.81
C THR A 85 -7.14 -3.85 -15.15
N SER A 86 -6.16 -2.95 -15.31
CA SER A 86 -4.80 -3.33 -15.71
C SER A 86 -4.07 -4.14 -14.64
N LEU A 87 -4.41 -3.93 -13.36
CA LEU A 87 -3.73 -4.54 -12.22
C LEU A 87 -4.63 -5.49 -11.42
N ASP A 88 -5.85 -5.75 -11.91
CA ASP A 88 -6.88 -6.55 -11.23
C ASP A 88 -7.10 -6.11 -9.77
N LEU A 89 -7.38 -4.82 -9.59
CA LEU A 89 -7.57 -4.18 -8.29
C LEU A 89 -9.03 -3.81 -8.05
N ASP A 90 -9.45 -3.77 -6.79
CA ASP A 90 -10.63 -2.99 -6.41
C ASP A 90 -10.32 -1.49 -6.40
N ALA A 91 -11.33 -0.66 -6.67
CA ALA A 91 -11.18 0.78 -6.49
C ALA A 91 -10.79 1.16 -5.05
N ASN A 92 -11.22 0.38 -4.04
CA ASN A 92 -10.84 0.60 -2.64
C ASN A 92 -9.41 0.15 -2.31
N ASP A 93 -8.76 -0.61 -3.18
CA ASP A 93 -7.36 -1.02 -3.00
C ASP A 93 -6.38 0.08 -3.47
N VAL A 94 -6.79 0.90 -4.44
CA VAL A 94 -5.94 1.93 -5.06
C VAL A 94 -5.39 2.95 -4.04
N PRO A 95 -6.20 3.57 -3.16
CA PRO A 95 -5.67 4.54 -2.18
C PRO A 95 -4.65 3.92 -1.21
N LEU A 96 -4.87 2.66 -0.81
CA LEU A 96 -3.94 1.93 0.05
C LEU A 96 -2.60 1.69 -0.65
N LEU A 97 -2.64 1.17 -1.88
CA LEU A 97 -1.44 0.88 -2.66
C LEU A 97 -0.66 2.16 -3.00
N LEU A 98 -1.36 3.25 -3.33
CA LEU A 98 -0.74 4.57 -3.51
C LEU A 98 -0.02 5.05 -2.25
N ALA A 99 -0.62 4.89 -1.07
CA ALA A 99 0.01 5.28 0.18
C ALA A 99 1.30 4.47 0.46
N ILE A 100 1.28 3.17 0.17
CA ILE A 100 2.45 2.29 0.29
C ILE A 100 3.56 2.73 -0.69
N ALA A 101 3.21 2.96 -1.95
CA ALA A 101 4.13 3.41 -2.99
C ALA A 101 4.77 4.76 -2.64
N ALA A 102 3.96 5.73 -2.20
CA ALA A 102 4.42 7.06 -1.80
C ALA A 102 5.40 6.99 -0.62
N THR A 103 5.06 6.23 0.42
CA THR A 103 5.92 6.07 1.61
C THR A 103 7.24 5.38 1.27
N THR A 104 7.17 4.35 0.42
CA THR A 104 8.34 3.60 -0.04
C THR A 104 9.28 4.50 -0.84
N ARG A 105 8.76 5.26 -1.80
CA ARG A 105 9.56 6.19 -2.61
C ARG A 105 10.25 7.25 -1.77
N LEU A 106 9.54 7.82 -0.79
CA LEU A 106 10.10 8.81 0.14
C LEU A 106 11.23 8.20 1.00
N ARG A 107 11.10 6.93 1.38
CA ARG A 107 12.15 6.23 2.11
C ARG A 107 13.40 6.03 1.27
N TRP A 108 13.28 5.52 0.05
CA TRP A 108 14.43 5.39 -0.86
C TRP A 108 15.09 6.74 -1.13
N GLN A 109 14.31 7.81 -1.32
CA GLN A 109 14.86 9.13 -1.59
C GLN A 109 15.60 9.70 -0.37
N ARG A 110 15.10 9.46 0.84
CA ARG A 110 15.79 9.82 2.09
C ARG A 110 17.06 9.01 2.29
N ASP A 111 17.02 7.70 2.03
CA ASP A 111 18.18 6.82 2.16
C ASP A 111 19.27 7.21 1.14
N THR A 112 18.89 7.57 -0.10
CA THR A 112 19.83 8.13 -1.09
C THR A 112 20.37 9.49 -0.71
N ALA A 113 19.57 10.36 -0.07
CA ALA A 113 20.02 11.67 0.38
C ALA A 113 20.95 11.58 1.61
N SER A 114 20.76 10.58 2.47
CA SER A 114 21.69 10.27 3.56
C SER A 114 22.98 9.60 3.07
N ALA A 115 22.93 8.87 1.94
CA ALA A 115 24.10 8.28 1.30
C ALA A 115 24.84 9.26 0.36
N SER A 116 24.17 10.31 -0.14
CA SER A 116 24.76 11.33 -1.03
C SER A 116 25.69 12.33 -0.32
N GLY A 117 26.00 12.11 0.96
CA GLY A 117 27.17 12.72 1.59
C GLY A 117 28.50 12.24 0.98
N ASN A 118 28.49 11.23 0.09
CA ASN A 118 29.72 10.75 -0.56
C ASN A 118 29.48 9.92 -1.85
N ILE A 119 28.89 10.49 -2.92
CA ILE A 119 28.79 9.78 -4.21
C ILE A 119 29.35 10.66 -5.35
N PRO A 120 30.38 10.19 -6.11
CA PRO A 120 30.99 10.94 -7.20
C PRO A 120 30.05 11.12 -8.40
N HIS A 121 30.31 12.18 -9.17
CA HIS A 121 29.51 12.76 -10.26
C HIS A 121 29.07 11.83 -11.42
N GLU A 122 29.39 10.54 -11.41
CA GLU A 122 29.11 9.61 -12.51
C GLU A 122 27.68 9.03 -12.52
N VAL A 123 26.96 9.03 -11.40
CA VAL A 123 25.63 8.39 -11.33
C VAL A 123 24.49 9.31 -11.83
N LEU A 124 24.76 10.60 -12.06
CA LEU A 124 23.75 11.54 -12.55
C LEU A 124 23.46 11.45 -14.06
N LEU A 125 24.25 10.69 -14.82
CA LEU A 125 24.10 10.63 -16.29
C LEU A 125 23.21 9.48 -16.80
N LEU A 126 22.84 8.50 -15.99
CA LEU A 126 21.97 7.39 -16.44
C LEU A 126 20.47 7.65 -16.28
N ARG A 127 20.06 8.92 -16.13
CA ARG A 127 18.63 9.27 -16.03
C ARG A 127 18.09 10.16 -17.14
N ASN A 128 18.91 10.48 -18.13
CA ASN A 128 18.48 11.13 -19.36
C ASN A 128 19.23 10.50 -20.54
N GLU A 129 18.83 9.30 -20.96
CA GLU A 129 18.71 8.87 -22.37
C GLU A 129 17.67 7.74 -22.43
#